data_AF-A0A928S8U9-F1
#
_entry.id   AF-A0A928S8U9-F1
#
_cell.length_a   1.000
_cell.length_b   1.000
_cell.length_c   1.000
_cell.angle_alpha   90.00
_cell.angle_beta   90.00
_cell.angle_gamma   90.00
#
_symmetry.space_group_name_H-M   'P 1'
#
loop_
_entity.id
_entity.type
_entity.pdbx_description
1 polymer ?
#
loop_
_entity_poly.entity_id
_entity_poly.type
_entity_poly.pdbx_seq_one_letter_code
_entity_poly.pdbx_strand_id
1 'polypeptide(L)'
;MDYFIRPLTFILSLEITFFLVCSTPGLTQAATGVTVATCNAEKFAQLEADFQQMTQIRAEHPEVFSAEEYKAAALAYISSAEECFHATVQPSLQSDTDPVIIDEGGLSPYGEITPLYNTVGLKWGADSPFNPSGQNVSGPGTPGGMVTYSYIAAGKSHAIEGLGGNVDVRTSLGVNSCVKSEIATAFAAWSAAANIQFVEVADSGAASGASGAAGHIRIGAHTFDGPSNVLAHAFFPPVTGDTVNSIAGDMHFDSAETWSCTPGSGFDIGLVALHELGHSIGLNHEPSSGNLAVMNPIYNPSLAALRPDDINGAVSIYGTGSGIAVSPCIPIFSDDHEDGFADWEVTNGSGTNSWQGKNDGNGYDGSSQYWFAADIITVSDSYLRSSTINATLPGLFLQFFHAYNLEAESNSTGYDGGVVEISINGGAFSDVGAANFTKNGYNKTISPSFGSPIAGKPAFSGNSGSYIESIVDLSSLISPGDGFRIRFRQANDDGNSTTVTGWSVDDVRICTVLKAYMPVILK
;
A
#
# COMPACT_ATOMS: atom_id res chain seq x y z
N MET A 1 12.05 -33.42 8.84
CA MET A 1 13.47 -33.17 9.12
C MET A 1 14.17 -33.02 7.77
N ASP A 2 15.03 -32.02 7.62
CA ASP A 2 15.76 -31.57 6.40
C ASP A 2 15.14 -30.51 5.48
N TYR A 3 14.61 -29.40 6.03
CA TYR A 3 14.42 -28.15 5.24
C TYR A 3 14.65 -26.82 6.01
N PHE A 4 15.39 -26.84 7.13
CA PHE A 4 15.57 -25.64 7.98
C PHE A 4 17.01 -25.11 8.12
N ILE A 5 18.00 -25.66 7.40
CA ILE A 5 19.43 -25.31 7.61
C ILE A 5 20.00 -24.30 6.57
N ARG A 6 19.24 -23.91 5.55
CA ARG A 6 19.75 -23.00 4.49
C ARG A 6 19.72 -21.48 4.76
N PRO A 7 19.00 -20.90 5.74
CA PRO A 7 19.15 -19.47 6.05
C PRO A 7 20.30 -19.15 7.02
N LEU A 8 20.85 -20.12 7.76
CA LEU A 8 21.85 -19.85 8.81
C LEU A 8 23.24 -19.50 8.26
N THR A 9 23.60 -19.92 7.05
CA THR A 9 24.94 -19.68 6.48
C THR A 9 25.13 -18.25 5.97
N PHE A 10 24.03 -17.55 5.65
CA PHE A 10 24.08 -16.15 5.19
C PHE A 10 24.16 -15.17 6.37
N ILE A 11 23.56 -15.53 7.52
CA ILE A 11 23.65 -14.76 8.76
C ILE A 11 25.04 -14.89 9.39
N LEU A 12 25.66 -16.08 9.36
CA LEU A 12 27.04 -16.28 9.87
C LEU A 12 28.13 -15.52 9.11
N SER A 13 27.86 -15.08 7.87
CA SER A 13 28.81 -14.33 7.05
C SER A 13 28.85 -12.83 7.42
N LEU A 14 27.76 -12.32 8.01
CA LEU A 14 27.67 -10.94 8.50
C LEU A 14 28.24 -10.81 9.93
N GLU A 15 28.13 -11.86 10.75
CA GLU A 15 28.62 -11.88 12.14
C GLU A 15 30.15 -11.79 12.27
N ILE A 16 30.92 -12.37 11.33
CA ILE A 16 32.39 -12.36 11.41
C ILE A 16 32.97 -10.95 11.17
N THR A 17 32.28 -10.10 10.42
CA THR A 17 32.70 -8.71 10.19
C THR A 17 32.32 -7.82 11.37
N PHE A 18 31.18 -8.10 12.03
CA PHE A 18 30.70 -7.35 13.19
C PHE A 18 31.52 -7.60 14.46
N PHE A 19 31.96 -8.85 14.69
CA PHE A 19 32.77 -9.19 15.87
C PHE A 19 34.15 -8.52 15.86
N LEU A 20 34.77 -8.36 14.68
CA LEU A 20 36.10 -7.74 14.54
C LEU A 20 36.10 -6.21 14.76
N VAL A 21 34.97 -5.53 14.56
CA VAL A 21 34.85 -4.07 14.72
C VAL A 21 34.53 -3.69 16.17
N CYS A 22 33.73 -4.50 16.89
CA CYS A 22 33.38 -4.23 18.28
C CYS A 22 34.40 -4.72 19.31
N SER A 23 35.31 -5.66 18.97
CA SER A 23 36.20 -6.30 19.96
C SER A 23 37.65 -5.80 19.96
N THR A 24 38.01 -4.72 19.24
CA THR A 24 39.37 -4.16 19.28
C THR A 24 39.49 -3.03 20.31
N PRO A 25 40.18 -3.22 21.46
CA PRO A 25 40.51 -2.12 22.34
C PRO A 25 41.75 -1.42 21.78
N GLY A 26 41.59 -0.21 21.23
CA GLY A 26 42.77 0.56 20.80
C GLY A 26 42.60 1.70 19.80
N LEU A 27 41.43 1.95 19.21
CA LEU A 27 41.22 3.17 18.41
C LEU A 27 40.89 4.34 19.33
N THR A 28 41.93 4.81 20.00
CA THR A 28 41.93 6.02 20.81
C THR A 28 41.81 7.25 19.91
N GLN A 29 40.88 8.12 20.32
CA GLN A 29 40.61 9.46 19.82
C GLN A 29 41.88 10.24 19.44
N ALA A 30 41.90 10.73 18.21
CA ALA A 30 42.54 12.00 17.90
C ALA A 30 41.50 12.92 17.26
N ALA A 31 41.32 14.07 17.91
CA ALA A 31 40.63 15.28 17.47
C ALA A 31 39.09 15.32 17.58
N THR A 32 38.65 16.30 18.38
CA THR A 32 37.30 16.85 18.60
C THR A 32 36.39 16.06 19.56
N GLY A 33 36.22 16.65 20.74
CA GLY A 33 35.48 16.09 21.87
C GLY A 33 33.96 16.11 21.67
N VAL A 34 33.46 15.29 20.77
CA VAL A 34 32.05 14.88 20.73
C VAL A 34 31.98 13.46 21.28
N THR A 35 31.38 13.31 22.46
CA THR A 35 31.00 11.99 22.97
C THR A 35 29.72 11.57 22.24
N VAL A 36 29.87 10.88 21.10
CA VAL A 36 28.74 10.22 20.44
C VAL A 36 28.45 8.93 21.20
N ALA A 37 27.56 9.03 22.19
CA ALA A 37 27.00 7.88 22.89
C ALA A 37 25.58 7.65 22.37
N THR A 38 25.40 6.78 21.37
CA THR A 38 24.06 6.42 20.86
C THR A 38 23.81 4.92 20.69
N CYS A 39 24.81 4.04 20.84
CA CYS A 39 24.58 2.60 20.99
C CYS A 39 24.78 2.21 22.46
N ASN A 40 23.71 1.77 23.13
CA ASN A 40 23.82 1.14 24.44
C ASN A 40 24.20 -0.34 24.25
N ALA A 41 25.50 -0.59 24.07
CA ALA A 41 26.04 -1.91 23.78
C ALA A 41 25.71 -2.96 24.88
N GLU A 42 25.61 -2.52 26.14
CA GLU A 42 25.21 -3.40 27.26
C GLU A 42 23.74 -3.82 27.15
N LYS A 43 22.85 -2.88 26.82
CA LYS A 43 21.42 -3.16 26.57
C LYS A 43 21.22 -4.07 25.35
N PHE A 44 21.96 -3.83 24.26
CA PHE A 44 21.91 -4.67 23.08
C PHE A 44 22.39 -6.11 23.37
N ALA A 45 23.53 -6.25 24.05
CA ALA A 45 24.06 -7.56 24.44
C ALA A 45 23.11 -8.32 25.39
N GLN A 46 22.43 -7.61 26.29
CA GLN A 46 21.45 -8.20 27.19
C GLN A 46 20.19 -8.66 26.42
N LEU A 47 19.65 -7.83 25.52
CA LEU A 47 18.49 -8.17 24.70
C LEU A 47 18.77 -9.33 23.75
N GLU A 48 19.98 -9.40 23.19
CA GLU A 48 20.42 -10.54 22.37
C GLU A 48 20.45 -11.84 23.20
N ALA A 49 21.08 -11.80 24.38
CA ALA A 49 21.14 -12.95 25.27
C ALA A 49 19.73 -13.42 25.71
N ASP A 50 18.86 -12.47 26.07
CA ASP A 50 17.49 -12.75 26.49
C ASP A 50 16.66 -13.34 25.34
N PHE A 51 16.81 -12.80 24.12
CA PHE A 51 16.08 -13.28 22.95
C PHE A 51 16.55 -14.65 22.47
N GLN A 52 17.86 -14.92 22.46
CA GLN A 52 18.42 -16.24 22.17
C GLN A 52 17.94 -17.28 23.18
N GLN A 53 17.96 -16.94 24.48
CA GLN A 53 17.49 -17.81 25.54
C GLN A 53 15.97 -18.09 25.42
N MET A 54 15.17 -17.05 25.16
CA MET A 54 13.72 -17.21 24.96
C MET A 54 13.40 -18.06 23.72
N THR A 55 14.17 -17.92 22.64
CA THR A 55 14.03 -18.73 21.42
C THR A 55 14.33 -20.20 21.69
N GLN A 56 15.37 -20.49 22.46
CA GLN A 56 15.72 -21.86 22.84
C GLN A 56 14.63 -22.49 23.71
N ILE A 57 14.12 -21.77 24.71
CA ILE A 57 13.05 -22.26 25.59
C ILE A 57 11.75 -22.50 24.80
N ARG A 58 11.36 -21.58 23.91
CA ARG A 58 10.11 -21.70 23.14
C ARG A 58 10.17 -22.82 22.10
N ALA A 59 11.35 -23.16 21.58
CA ALA A 59 11.54 -24.29 20.68
C ALA A 59 11.27 -25.65 21.37
N GLU A 60 11.56 -25.75 22.66
CA GLU A 60 11.34 -26.97 23.46
C GLU A 60 10.00 -26.95 24.22
N HIS A 61 9.53 -25.76 24.59
CA HIS A 61 8.37 -25.50 25.45
C HIS A 61 7.56 -24.29 24.97
N PRO A 62 6.79 -24.42 23.87
CA PRO A 62 6.05 -23.31 23.26
C PRO A 62 4.95 -22.71 24.15
N GLU A 63 4.57 -23.39 25.23
CA GLU A 63 3.59 -22.94 26.24
C GLU A 63 4.16 -21.96 27.28
N VAL A 64 5.48 -21.88 27.42
CA VAL A 64 6.15 -21.06 28.46
C VAL A 64 6.11 -19.57 28.15
N PHE A 65 6.15 -19.22 26.86
CA PHE A 65 6.03 -17.85 26.38
C PHE A 65 4.92 -17.78 25.33
N SER A 66 3.97 -16.88 25.53
CA SER A 66 2.93 -16.59 24.54
C SER A 66 3.53 -16.08 23.23
N ALA A 67 2.74 -16.15 22.15
CA ALA A 67 3.17 -15.59 20.87
C ALA A 67 3.38 -14.07 20.95
N GLU A 68 2.60 -13.38 21.78
CA GLU A 68 2.74 -11.95 22.05
C GLU A 68 4.03 -11.63 22.80
N GLU A 69 4.40 -12.39 23.84
CA GLU A 69 5.64 -12.16 24.60
C GLU A 69 6.89 -12.42 23.76
N TYR A 70 6.88 -13.49 22.94
CA TYR A 70 8.00 -13.76 22.03
C TYR A 70 8.15 -12.68 20.96
N LYS A 71 7.03 -12.20 20.43
CA LYS A 71 7.01 -11.10 19.45
C LYS A 71 7.52 -9.79 20.06
N ALA A 72 7.14 -9.48 21.31
CA ALA A 72 7.63 -8.29 22.01
C ALA A 72 9.15 -8.35 22.24
N ALA A 73 9.68 -9.51 22.62
CA ALA A 73 11.12 -9.70 22.80
C ALA A 73 11.90 -9.56 21.47
N ALA A 74 11.37 -10.14 20.38
CA ALA A 74 11.96 -10.00 19.04
C ALA A 74 12.02 -8.54 18.57
N LEU A 75 10.93 -7.79 18.76
CA LEU A 75 10.86 -6.38 18.38
C LEU A 75 11.82 -5.50 19.20
N ALA A 76 11.95 -5.76 20.49
CA ALA A 76 12.89 -5.04 21.36
C ALA A 76 14.36 -5.28 20.95
N TYR A 77 14.69 -6.52 20.60
CA TYR A 77 16.01 -6.88 20.09
C TYR A 77 16.31 -6.22 18.74
N ILE A 78 15.40 -6.31 17.77
CA ILE A 78 15.55 -5.71 16.43
C ILE A 78 15.72 -4.18 16.52
N SER A 79 14.88 -3.51 17.32
CA SER A 79 14.97 -2.06 17.55
C SER A 79 16.35 -1.65 18.08
N SER A 80 16.89 -2.40 19.04
CA SER A 80 18.20 -2.11 19.61
C SER A 80 19.35 -2.41 18.63
N ALA A 81 19.18 -3.38 17.73
CA ALA A 81 20.15 -3.70 16.67
C ALA A 81 20.23 -2.56 15.63
N GLU A 82 19.08 -2.03 15.22
CA GLU A 82 18.98 -0.90 14.29
C GLU A 82 19.60 0.37 14.89
N GLU A 83 19.32 0.69 16.16
CA GLU A 83 19.96 1.79 16.90
C GLU A 83 21.50 1.72 16.84
N CYS A 84 22.07 0.54 17.10
CA CYS A 84 23.51 0.33 17.09
C CYS A 84 24.11 0.33 15.67
N PHE A 85 23.38 -0.15 14.67
CA PHE A 85 23.81 -0.08 13.26
C PHE A 85 23.92 1.37 12.78
N HIS A 86 22.93 2.20 13.07
CA HIS A 86 22.91 3.60 12.65
C HIS A 86 23.97 4.47 13.35
N ALA A 87 24.27 4.21 14.62
CA ALA A 87 25.36 4.88 15.34
C ALA A 87 26.75 4.63 14.70
N THR A 88 26.91 3.53 13.96
CA THR A 88 28.20 3.10 13.42
C THR A 88 28.42 3.56 11.97
N VAL A 89 27.35 3.82 11.21
CA VAL A 89 27.42 4.12 9.75
C VAL A 89 27.38 5.63 9.45
N GLN A 90 26.81 6.45 10.33
CA GLN A 90 26.62 7.90 10.11
C GLN A 90 27.89 8.76 9.92
N PRO A 91 29.09 8.46 10.49
CA PRO A 91 30.22 9.38 10.32
C PRO A 91 30.82 9.43 8.91
N SER A 92 30.41 8.56 7.97
CA SER A 92 31.08 8.42 6.67
C SER A 92 30.36 9.03 5.47
N LEU A 93 29.19 9.66 5.63
CA LEU A 93 28.39 10.15 4.49
C LEU A 93 27.85 11.59 4.56
N GLN A 94 28.15 12.39 5.59
CA GLN A 94 27.76 13.81 5.61
C GLN A 94 28.95 14.72 5.36
N SER A 95 28.97 15.35 4.17
CA SER A 95 29.69 16.60 3.96
C SER A 95 28.71 17.77 4.02
N ASP A 96 28.84 18.55 5.09
CA ASP A 96 28.54 19.98 5.27
C ASP A 96 27.10 20.52 5.01
N THR A 97 26.71 21.46 5.88
CA THR A 97 25.45 22.24 5.99
C THR A 97 24.27 21.59 6.75
N ASP A 98 23.52 22.47 7.43
CA ASP A 98 22.47 22.23 8.43
C ASP A 98 21.45 21.12 8.05
N PRO A 99 20.81 20.45 9.03
CA PRO A 99 19.83 19.39 8.73
C PRO A 99 18.71 19.91 7.82
N VAL A 100 18.43 19.21 6.73
CA VAL A 100 17.30 19.51 5.84
C VAL A 100 16.01 19.07 6.54
N ILE A 101 15.04 19.97 6.61
CA ILE A 101 13.78 19.80 7.32
C ILE A 101 12.70 19.48 6.27
N ILE A 102 11.85 18.49 6.51
CA ILE A 102 10.73 18.20 5.61
C ILE A 102 9.75 19.39 5.64
N ASP A 103 9.38 19.83 6.84
CA ASP A 103 8.53 20.97 7.15
C ASP A 103 8.92 21.57 8.53
N GLU A 104 8.74 22.88 8.72
CA GLU A 104 8.88 23.58 10.02
C GLU A 104 7.79 23.18 11.03
N GLY A 105 6.83 22.37 10.58
CA GLY A 105 5.77 21.75 11.36
C GLY A 105 4.41 22.36 11.09
N GLY A 106 3.38 21.53 11.15
CA GLY A 106 2.01 22.00 11.07
C GLY A 106 1.72 23.05 12.15
N LEU A 107 1.27 24.23 11.70
CA LEU A 107 1.04 25.40 12.57
C LEU A 107 0.04 25.09 13.69
N SER A 108 0.53 24.93 14.93
CA SER A 108 -0.26 24.85 16.15
C SER A 108 0.12 25.98 17.12
N PRO A 109 -0.85 26.76 17.66
CA PRO A 109 -0.56 27.85 18.59
C PRO A 109 -0.28 27.42 20.05
N TYR A 110 -0.13 26.13 20.35
CA TYR A 110 0.08 25.64 21.72
C TYR A 110 1.20 24.58 21.77
N GLY A 111 2.20 24.80 22.65
CA GLY A 111 3.46 24.04 22.70
C GLY A 111 3.41 22.66 23.38
N GLU A 112 4.51 21.91 23.18
CA GLU A 112 4.66 20.45 23.28
C GLU A 112 4.78 19.83 24.68
N ILE A 113 4.15 18.65 24.88
CA ILE A 113 4.57 17.57 25.81
C ILE A 113 3.97 16.19 25.39
N THR A 114 4.85 15.19 25.21
CA THR A 114 4.72 13.81 24.63
C THR A 114 3.46 12.95 24.85
N PRO A 115 3.15 12.08 23.84
CA PRO A 115 3.38 10.63 23.82
C PRO A 115 4.24 10.30 22.58
N LEU A 116 4.44 9.02 22.25
CA LEU A 116 5.35 8.62 21.15
C LEU A 116 4.90 9.14 19.76
N TYR A 117 3.60 9.16 19.49
CA TYR A 117 3.00 9.83 18.32
C TYR A 117 2.22 11.07 18.78
N ASN A 118 2.25 12.12 17.99
CA ASN A 118 1.56 13.36 18.30
C ASN A 118 0.35 13.53 17.36
N THR A 119 -0.81 13.88 17.93
CA THR A 119 -2.03 14.23 17.17
C THR A 119 -2.36 15.70 17.42
N VAL A 120 -3.22 16.32 16.61
CA VAL A 120 -3.66 17.72 16.82
C VAL A 120 -5.11 17.89 17.28
N GLY A 121 -5.85 16.80 17.48
CA GLY A 121 -7.26 16.87 17.85
C GLY A 121 -8.23 16.99 16.68
N LEU A 122 -7.75 16.94 15.43
CA LEU A 122 -8.53 17.12 14.20
C LEU A 122 -8.52 15.83 13.37
N LYS A 123 -9.63 15.55 12.69
CA LYS A 123 -9.75 14.38 11.80
C LYS A 123 -10.73 14.63 10.67
N TRP A 124 -10.65 13.79 9.65
CA TRP A 124 -11.73 13.65 8.66
C TRP A 124 -12.92 12.87 9.23
N GLY A 125 -14.11 13.20 8.75
CA GLY A 125 -15.35 12.51 9.12
C GLY A 125 -15.95 12.98 10.45
N ALA A 126 -16.75 12.10 11.06
CA ALA A 126 -17.41 12.39 12.33
C ALA A 126 -16.40 12.59 13.47
N ASP A 127 -16.86 13.20 14.55
CA ASP A 127 -16.09 13.42 15.78
C ASP A 127 -14.85 14.33 15.62
N SER A 128 -14.87 15.27 14.68
CA SER A 128 -13.86 16.35 14.59
C SER A 128 -14.40 17.67 15.17
N PRO A 129 -13.65 18.47 15.94
CA PRO A 129 -12.47 18.03 16.68
C PRO A 129 -12.87 16.93 17.66
N PHE A 130 -12.00 15.94 17.87
CA PHE A 130 -12.32 14.82 18.76
C PHE A 130 -12.15 15.22 20.23
N ASN A 131 -12.90 14.58 21.14
CA ASN A 131 -12.88 14.86 22.58
C ASN A 131 -12.31 13.65 23.35
N PRO A 132 -11.24 13.81 24.15
CA PRO A 132 -10.56 15.06 24.49
C PRO A 132 -9.82 15.66 23.29
N SER A 133 -9.97 16.97 23.09
CA SER A 133 -9.33 17.71 22.00
C SER A 133 -8.01 18.30 22.48
N GLY A 134 -6.99 18.28 21.62
CA GLY A 134 -5.72 18.93 21.90
C GLY A 134 -4.57 18.12 21.31
N GLN A 135 -3.37 18.70 21.41
CA GLN A 135 -2.18 17.95 21.08
C GLN A 135 -2.08 16.71 21.97
N ASN A 136 -1.55 15.62 21.41
CA ASN A 136 -1.02 14.52 22.22
C ASN A 136 -2.09 13.71 22.96
N VAL A 137 -3.31 13.77 22.44
CA VAL A 137 -4.44 12.98 22.91
C VAL A 137 -4.75 11.88 21.89
N SER A 138 -4.93 10.63 22.36
CA SER A 138 -5.42 9.57 21.49
C SER A 138 -6.76 9.97 20.88
N GLY A 139 -6.88 9.78 19.56
CA GLY A 139 -8.11 10.09 18.85
C GLY A 139 -9.27 9.14 19.19
N PRO A 140 -10.43 9.36 18.56
CA PRO A 140 -11.67 8.65 18.87
C PRO A 140 -11.68 7.20 18.35
N GLY A 141 -10.72 6.83 17.50
CA GLY A 141 -10.70 5.50 16.87
C GLY A 141 -11.89 5.26 15.93
N THR A 142 -12.49 6.32 15.38
CA THR A 142 -13.69 6.23 14.53
C THR A 142 -13.35 6.47 13.06
N PRO A 143 -14.00 5.76 12.11
CA PRO A 143 -13.64 5.84 10.70
C PRO A 143 -13.58 7.28 10.17
N GLY A 144 -12.63 7.54 9.26
CA GLY A 144 -12.50 8.82 8.56
C GLY A 144 -13.50 8.96 7.41
N GLY A 145 -14.02 7.84 6.92
CA GLY A 145 -14.85 7.78 5.71
C GLY A 145 -14.02 7.95 4.43
N MET A 146 -14.70 8.34 3.36
CA MET A 146 -14.09 8.59 2.05
C MET A 146 -13.62 10.05 1.96
N VAL A 147 -12.32 10.24 1.75
CA VAL A 147 -11.66 11.54 1.62
C VAL A 147 -11.19 11.72 0.18
N THR A 148 -11.75 12.67 -0.56
CA THR A 148 -11.33 12.92 -1.94
C THR A 148 -10.07 13.78 -2.01
N TYR A 149 -9.17 13.53 -2.96
CA TYR A 149 -8.02 14.38 -3.24
C TYR A 149 -7.95 14.83 -4.71
N SER A 150 -7.31 15.97 -4.98
CA SER A 150 -7.19 16.54 -6.32
C SER A 150 -5.86 17.27 -6.53
N TYR A 151 -5.56 17.66 -7.77
CA TYR A 151 -4.34 18.38 -8.15
C TYR A 151 -4.67 19.81 -8.60
N ILE A 152 -4.12 20.81 -7.91
CA ILE A 152 -4.34 22.22 -8.22
C ILE A 152 -3.66 22.55 -9.56
N ALA A 153 -4.42 23.15 -10.47
CA ALA A 153 -3.89 23.54 -11.78
C ALA A 153 -2.88 24.70 -11.68
N ALA A 154 -2.01 24.82 -12.68
CA ALA A 154 -1.07 25.95 -12.76
C ALA A 154 -1.80 27.31 -12.81
N GLY A 155 -1.18 28.34 -12.24
CA GLY A 155 -1.67 29.73 -12.24
C GLY A 155 -2.76 30.04 -11.21
N LYS A 156 -3.13 29.08 -10.35
CA LYS A 156 -4.04 29.33 -9.21
C LYS A 156 -3.27 30.02 -8.09
N SER A 157 -3.92 30.91 -7.36
CA SER A 157 -3.25 31.73 -6.34
C SER A 157 -3.12 30.98 -5.01
N HIS A 158 -1.96 31.09 -4.37
CA HIS A 158 -1.70 30.71 -2.97
C HIS A 158 -1.69 31.93 -2.03
N ALA A 159 -2.57 32.92 -2.29
CA ALA A 159 -2.56 34.20 -1.57
C ALA A 159 -2.69 34.07 -0.05
N ILE A 160 -3.29 32.99 0.46
CA ILE A 160 -3.40 32.70 1.90
C ILE A 160 -2.02 32.51 2.53
N GLU A 161 -1.07 31.95 1.80
CA GLU A 161 0.31 31.72 2.25
C GLU A 161 1.22 32.93 1.98
N GLY A 162 0.71 33.96 1.28
CA GLY A 162 1.50 35.12 0.86
C GLY A 162 2.52 34.81 -0.24
N LEU A 163 2.42 33.61 -0.83
CA LEU A 163 3.33 33.09 -1.84
C LEU A 163 2.67 33.10 -3.24
N GLY A 164 3.47 32.89 -4.28
CA GLY A 164 3.13 33.15 -5.68
C GLY A 164 1.98 32.31 -6.28
N GLY A 165 2.03 32.11 -7.59
CA GLY A 165 1.08 31.25 -8.29
C GLY A 165 1.47 29.78 -8.20
N ASN A 166 0.49 28.90 -8.05
CA ASN A 166 0.65 27.46 -8.13
C ASN A 166 1.28 27.05 -9.46
N VAL A 167 2.24 26.14 -9.40
CA VAL A 167 2.67 25.33 -10.54
C VAL A 167 2.04 23.94 -10.41
N ASP A 168 1.74 23.31 -11.54
CA ASP A 168 1.10 22.00 -11.52
C ASP A 168 2.15 20.94 -11.17
N VAL A 169 2.00 20.33 -9.98
CA VAL A 169 2.89 19.30 -9.42
C VAL A 169 3.15 18.15 -10.40
N ARG A 170 2.18 17.86 -11.28
CA ARG A 170 2.24 16.76 -12.27
C ARG A 170 3.14 17.06 -13.46
N THR A 171 3.43 18.34 -13.71
CA THR A 171 4.10 18.77 -14.94
C THR A 171 5.32 19.66 -14.71
N SER A 172 5.46 20.23 -13.51
CA SER A 172 6.37 21.35 -13.26
C SER A 172 7.55 21.01 -12.33
N LEU A 173 7.56 19.83 -11.71
CA LEU A 173 8.59 19.44 -10.72
C LEU A 173 9.72 18.56 -11.30
N GLY A 174 9.71 18.29 -12.61
CA GLY A 174 10.74 17.44 -13.24
C GLY A 174 10.56 15.93 -13.01
N VAL A 175 9.53 15.52 -12.28
CA VAL A 175 9.18 14.12 -11.93
C VAL A 175 7.84 13.67 -12.53
N ASN A 176 7.45 14.27 -13.66
CA ASN A 176 6.13 14.15 -14.29
C ASN A 176 5.68 12.70 -14.55
N SER A 177 6.62 11.79 -14.82
CA SER A 177 6.33 10.39 -15.14
C SER A 177 5.90 9.55 -13.94
N CYS A 178 6.13 10.02 -12.70
CA CYS A 178 5.99 9.22 -11.49
C CYS A 178 5.33 9.95 -10.32
N VAL A 179 5.31 11.29 -10.30
CA VAL A 179 4.72 12.06 -9.19
C VAL A 179 3.28 11.65 -8.84
N LYS A 180 2.44 11.33 -9.84
CA LYS A 180 1.10 10.82 -9.60
C LYS A 180 1.11 9.45 -8.89
N SER A 181 1.99 8.53 -9.29
CA SER A 181 2.08 7.22 -8.67
C SER A 181 2.68 7.28 -7.26
N GLU A 182 3.69 8.12 -7.04
CA GLU A 182 4.30 8.31 -5.72
C GLU A 182 3.30 8.88 -4.70
N ILE A 183 2.56 9.92 -5.09
CA ILE A 183 1.53 10.52 -4.24
C ILE A 183 0.38 9.54 -3.97
N ALA A 184 -0.09 8.80 -4.99
CA ALA A 184 -1.11 7.77 -4.81
C ALA A 184 -0.63 6.66 -3.86
N THR A 185 0.66 6.31 -3.91
CA THR A 185 1.29 5.35 -2.99
C THR A 185 1.22 5.84 -1.55
N ALA A 186 1.50 7.13 -1.34
CA ALA A 186 1.43 7.74 -0.02
C ALA A 186 0.00 7.69 0.58
N PHE A 187 -1.04 8.00 -0.22
CA PHE A 187 -2.44 7.85 0.20
C PHE A 187 -2.79 6.38 0.53
N ALA A 188 -2.36 5.45 -0.32
CA ALA A 188 -2.62 4.03 -0.10
C ALA A 188 -1.97 3.52 1.20
N ALA A 189 -0.78 3.99 1.55
CA ALA A 189 -0.10 3.63 2.80
C ALA A 189 -0.91 4.03 4.04
N TRP A 190 -1.47 5.24 4.06
CA TRP A 190 -2.32 5.70 5.16
C TRP A 190 -3.67 4.96 5.22
N SER A 191 -4.30 4.67 4.08
CA SER A 191 -5.51 3.84 4.02
C SER A 191 -5.27 2.39 4.47
N ALA A 192 -4.07 1.85 4.26
CA ALA A 192 -3.71 0.53 4.75
C ALA A 192 -3.47 0.53 6.28
N ALA A 193 -2.94 1.62 6.82
CA ALA A 193 -2.65 1.75 8.24
C ALA A 193 -3.90 1.97 9.11
N ALA A 194 -4.85 2.79 8.65
CA ALA A 194 -5.98 3.24 9.46
C ALA A 194 -7.31 3.27 8.68
N ASN A 195 -8.45 3.34 9.38
CA ASN A 195 -9.78 3.26 8.76
C ASN A 195 -10.22 4.57 8.07
N ILE A 196 -9.50 4.93 7.01
CA ILE A 196 -9.72 6.12 6.17
C ILE A 196 -9.46 5.75 4.71
N GLN A 197 -10.28 6.25 3.78
CA GLN A 197 -10.18 5.92 2.37
C GLN A 197 -9.91 7.17 1.54
N PHE A 198 -9.11 7.06 0.48
CA PHE A 198 -8.80 8.17 -0.42
C PHE A 198 -9.20 7.88 -1.86
N VAL A 199 -9.77 8.89 -2.52
CA VAL A 199 -10.21 8.79 -3.93
C VAL A 199 -9.77 10.03 -4.70
N GLU A 200 -9.08 9.85 -5.82
CA GLU A 200 -8.74 10.98 -6.71
C GLU A 200 -10.01 11.51 -7.37
N VAL A 201 -10.19 12.83 -7.37
CA VAL A 201 -11.27 13.52 -8.09
C VAL A 201 -10.69 14.66 -8.94
N ALA A 202 -11.48 15.11 -9.92
CA ALA A 202 -11.14 16.29 -10.69
C ALA A 202 -11.12 17.54 -9.78
N ASP A 203 -10.07 18.36 -9.90
CA ASP A 203 -9.99 19.62 -9.16
C ASP A 203 -11.03 20.63 -9.66
N SER A 204 -11.59 21.40 -8.74
CA SER A 204 -12.53 22.49 -9.04
C SER A 204 -11.95 23.62 -9.90
N GLY A 205 -10.62 23.74 -9.96
CA GLY A 205 -9.95 24.89 -10.55
C GLY A 205 -10.09 26.18 -9.73
N ALA A 206 -10.52 26.08 -8.47
CA ALA A 206 -10.54 27.21 -7.54
C ALA A 206 -9.12 27.57 -7.07
N ALA A 207 -8.92 28.78 -6.54
CA ALA A 207 -7.69 29.12 -5.83
C ALA A 207 -7.58 28.33 -4.51
N SER A 208 -6.39 28.23 -3.93
CA SER A 208 -6.19 27.53 -2.65
C SER A 208 -6.95 28.25 -1.53
N GLY A 209 -7.66 27.47 -0.71
CA GLY A 209 -8.58 27.97 0.33
C GLY A 209 -9.71 28.91 -0.14
N ALA A 210 -10.07 28.89 -1.43
CA ALA A 210 -11.25 29.61 -1.92
C ALA A 210 -12.54 28.86 -1.59
N SER A 211 -13.61 29.62 -1.30
CA SER A 211 -14.97 29.08 -1.13
C SER A 211 -15.40 28.32 -2.38
N GLY A 212 -15.89 27.09 -2.20
CA GLY A 212 -16.34 26.21 -3.29
C GLY A 212 -15.22 25.43 -3.98
N ALA A 213 -14.01 25.39 -3.40
CA ALA A 213 -13.00 24.43 -3.81
C ALA A 213 -13.52 22.99 -3.60
N ALA A 214 -13.30 22.13 -4.60
CA ALA A 214 -13.63 20.70 -4.54
C ALA A 214 -12.36 19.87 -4.32
N GLY A 215 -12.50 18.78 -3.57
CA GLY A 215 -11.40 18.02 -2.97
C GLY A 215 -11.29 18.33 -1.49
N HIS A 216 -11.13 17.30 -0.65
CA HIS A 216 -10.83 17.48 0.77
C HIS A 216 -9.34 17.79 0.98
N ILE A 217 -8.48 17.20 0.15
CA ILE A 217 -7.03 17.42 0.14
C ILE A 217 -6.65 17.85 -1.28
N ARG A 218 -6.15 19.07 -1.47
CA ARG A 218 -5.70 19.56 -2.77
C ARG A 218 -4.19 19.71 -2.79
N ILE A 219 -3.59 19.23 -3.88
CA ILE A 219 -2.15 19.08 -3.99
C ILE A 219 -1.61 20.11 -4.98
N GLY A 220 -0.72 20.96 -4.50
CA GLY A 220 -0.12 22.05 -5.27
C GLY A 220 1.40 22.08 -5.13
N ALA A 221 2.02 23.02 -5.83
CA ALA A 221 3.42 23.34 -5.65
C ALA A 221 3.66 24.82 -5.95
N HIS A 222 4.57 25.46 -5.24
CA HIS A 222 5.03 26.82 -5.51
C HIS A 222 6.35 27.07 -4.78
N THR A 223 7.02 28.20 -5.05
CA THR A 223 8.31 28.49 -4.42
C THR A 223 8.12 28.97 -2.99
N PHE A 224 8.83 28.36 -2.03
CA PHE A 224 8.79 28.78 -0.62
C PHE A 224 10.01 29.65 -0.30
N ASP A 225 11.19 29.04 -0.19
CA ASP A 225 12.40 29.69 0.30
C ASP A 225 13.66 29.42 -0.57
N GLY A 226 13.56 28.52 -1.55
CA GLY A 226 14.63 28.22 -2.49
C GLY A 226 15.02 26.74 -2.42
N PRO A 227 16.21 26.36 -2.92
CA PRO A 227 16.66 24.98 -2.78
C PRO A 227 17.09 24.65 -1.34
N SER A 228 16.73 23.46 -0.88
CA SER A 228 16.89 22.96 0.48
C SER A 228 16.11 23.76 1.54
N ASN A 229 16.27 23.38 2.81
CA ASN A 229 15.55 23.91 3.97
C ASN A 229 14.14 23.32 4.09
N VAL A 230 13.09 23.95 3.56
CA VAL A 230 11.69 23.47 3.67
C VAL A 230 11.27 22.78 2.38
N LEU A 231 11.00 21.48 2.44
CA LEU A 231 10.68 20.70 1.24
C LEU A 231 9.21 20.80 0.85
N ALA A 232 8.31 20.77 1.82
CA ALA A 232 6.87 20.80 1.61
C ALA A 232 6.16 21.27 2.90
N HIS A 233 4.85 21.47 2.83
CA HIS A 233 3.99 21.56 4.01
C HIS A 233 2.58 21.05 3.71
N ALA A 234 1.81 20.83 4.78
CA ALA A 234 0.41 20.48 4.70
C ALA A 234 -0.43 21.10 5.82
N PHE A 235 -1.72 21.27 5.53
CA PHE A 235 -2.71 21.76 6.48
C PHE A 235 -3.46 20.61 7.13
N PHE A 236 -3.74 20.75 8.43
CA PHE A 236 -4.52 19.77 9.18
C PHE A 236 -5.96 19.62 8.67
N PRO A 237 -6.65 18.52 9.01
CA PRO A 237 -8.09 18.37 8.76
C PRO A 237 -8.91 19.54 9.32
N PRO A 238 -10.10 19.82 8.78
CA PRO A 238 -10.89 20.94 9.21
C PRO A 238 -11.46 20.74 10.62
N VAL A 239 -11.68 21.86 11.31
CA VAL A 239 -12.63 21.92 12.42
C VAL A 239 -14.05 21.70 11.88
N THR A 240 -14.95 21.15 12.68
CA THR A 240 -16.31 20.77 12.23
C THR A 240 -17.02 21.89 11.48
N GLY A 241 -17.59 21.54 10.31
CA GLY A 241 -18.47 22.43 9.55
C GLY A 241 -17.80 23.23 8.42
N ASP A 242 -16.49 23.09 8.22
CA ASP A 242 -15.77 23.76 7.12
C ASP A 242 -15.08 22.77 6.18
N THR A 243 -15.86 22.11 5.32
CA THR A 243 -15.33 21.25 4.24
C THR A 243 -15.39 21.92 2.86
N VAL A 244 -15.77 23.20 2.80
CA VAL A 244 -16.13 23.89 1.55
C VAL A 244 -15.42 25.25 1.41
N ASN A 245 -14.79 25.78 2.48
CA ASN A 245 -14.05 27.05 2.44
C ASN A 245 -12.61 26.95 2.95
N SER A 246 -12.08 25.76 3.15
CA SER A 246 -10.84 25.59 3.89
C SER A 246 -9.70 25.14 2.99
N ILE A 247 -8.53 25.73 3.23
CA ILE A 247 -7.22 25.17 2.86
C ILE A 247 -6.88 23.91 3.68
N ALA A 248 -7.75 23.50 4.62
CA ALA A 248 -7.57 22.34 5.47
C ALA A 248 -7.38 21.08 4.63
N GLY A 249 -6.37 20.29 4.97
CA GLY A 249 -5.97 19.11 4.20
C GLY A 249 -5.06 19.38 3.01
N ASP A 250 -5.00 20.61 2.49
CA ASP A 250 -4.17 20.90 1.31
C ASP A 250 -2.68 20.67 1.63
N MET A 251 -1.91 20.31 0.61
CA MET A 251 -0.47 20.13 0.72
C MET A 251 0.27 20.72 -0.47
N HIS A 252 1.38 21.37 -0.18
CA HIS A 252 2.16 22.10 -1.16
C HIS A 252 3.62 21.69 -1.11
N PHE A 253 4.20 21.42 -2.29
CA PHE A 253 5.63 21.13 -2.45
C PHE A 253 6.40 22.39 -2.85
N ASP A 254 7.63 22.56 -2.36
CA ASP A 254 8.49 23.62 -2.86
C ASP A 254 8.94 23.29 -4.29
N SER A 255 8.49 24.10 -5.24
CA SER A 255 8.87 24.01 -6.66
C SER A 255 10.35 24.33 -6.96
N ALA A 256 11.08 24.93 -6.02
CA ALA A 256 12.51 25.21 -6.14
C ALA A 256 13.39 23.97 -5.88
N GLU A 257 12.81 22.90 -5.37
CA GLU A 257 13.55 21.71 -4.99
C GLU A 257 13.84 20.76 -6.15
N THR A 258 14.92 19.99 -5.98
CA THR A 258 15.27 18.91 -6.91
C THR A 258 14.56 17.62 -6.49
N TRP A 259 13.34 17.46 -7.00
CA TRP A 259 12.51 16.28 -6.76
C TRP A 259 13.00 15.04 -7.52
N SER A 260 12.79 13.89 -6.91
CA SER A 260 13.12 12.58 -7.45
C SER A 260 12.04 11.56 -7.08
N CYS A 261 11.84 10.55 -7.95
CA CYS A 261 11.09 9.33 -7.62
C CYS A 261 12.03 8.14 -7.38
N THR A 262 13.35 8.40 -7.37
CA THR A 262 14.37 7.39 -7.12
C THR A 262 15.19 7.82 -5.91
N PRO A 263 15.32 6.97 -4.88
CA PRO A 263 16.13 7.27 -3.71
C PRO A 263 17.58 7.63 -4.10
N GLY A 264 18.09 8.74 -3.59
CA GLY A 264 19.49 9.15 -3.74
C GLY A 264 19.83 10.05 -4.94
N SER A 265 18.87 10.42 -5.79
CA SER A 265 19.08 11.36 -6.92
C SER A 265 18.42 12.74 -6.74
N GLY A 266 17.89 13.01 -5.56
CA GLY A 266 17.15 14.23 -5.18
C GLY A 266 16.31 13.95 -3.94
N PHE A 267 15.39 14.85 -3.60
CA PHE A 267 14.40 14.62 -2.55
C PHE A 267 13.30 13.70 -3.06
N ASP A 268 13.03 12.63 -2.32
CA ASP A 268 12.02 11.64 -2.69
C ASP A 268 10.62 12.22 -2.50
N ILE A 269 9.93 12.50 -3.62
CA ILE A 269 8.62 13.14 -3.59
C ILE A 269 7.55 12.24 -2.95
N GLY A 270 7.70 10.92 -3.04
CA GLY A 270 6.79 9.97 -2.40
C GLY A 270 6.96 9.97 -0.88
N LEU A 271 8.20 10.01 -0.40
CA LEU A 271 8.48 10.08 1.04
C LEU A 271 8.00 11.41 1.64
N VAL A 272 8.24 12.53 0.98
CA VAL A 272 7.74 13.84 1.44
C VAL A 272 6.21 13.87 1.39
N ALA A 273 5.58 13.38 0.32
CA ALA A 273 4.12 13.26 0.26
C ALA A 273 3.55 12.40 1.40
N LEU A 274 4.24 11.31 1.76
CA LEU A 274 3.83 10.44 2.86
C LEU A 274 3.85 11.18 4.21
N HIS A 275 4.86 12.00 4.46
CA HIS A 275 4.95 12.88 5.63
C HIS A 275 3.82 13.92 5.63
N GLU A 276 3.67 14.68 4.55
CA GLU A 276 2.66 15.74 4.44
C GLU A 276 1.22 15.19 4.57
N LEU A 277 0.99 13.97 4.08
CA LEU A 277 -0.30 13.32 4.27
C LEU A 277 -0.58 13.00 5.74
N GLY A 278 0.44 12.72 6.54
CA GLY A 278 0.28 12.53 7.98
C GLY A 278 -0.32 13.77 8.66
N HIS A 279 0.17 14.96 8.31
CA HIS A 279 -0.46 16.23 8.72
C HIS A 279 -1.88 16.36 8.18
N SER A 280 -2.08 16.06 6.90
CA SER A 280 -3.39 16.12 6.25
C SER A 280 -4.43 15.17 6.88
N ILE A 281 -4.02 14.15 7.64
CA ILE A 281 -4.89 13.25 8.40
C ILE A 281 -4.89 13.51 9.92
N GLY A 282 -4.21 14.54 10.40
CA GLY A 282 -4.28 15.00 11.79
C GLY A 282 -3.15 14.53 12.71
N LEU A 283 -2.05 14.02 12.16
CA LEU A 283 -0.81 13.74 12.89
C LEU A 283 0.07 14.98 12.95
N ASN A 284 0.68 15.21 14.11
CA ASN A 284 1.74 16.19 14.27
C ASN A 284 3.10 15.49 14.21
N HIS A 285 4.18 16.26 14.13
CA HIS A 285 5.53 15.73 14.15
C HIS A 285 5.81 14.87 15.39
N GLU A 286 6.55 13.79 15.22
CA GLU A 286 7.18 13.11 16.36
C GLU A 286 8.28 13.99 16.97
N PRO A 287 8.62 13.85 18.26
CA PRO A 287 9.75 14.59 18.83
C PRO A 287 11.04 14.31 18.05
N SER A 288 11.85 15.35 17.84
CA SER A 288 13.10 15.31 17.06
C SER A 288 14.16 14.30 17.56
N SER A 289 13.99 13.73 18.75
CA SER A 289 14.82 12.63 19.25
C SER A 289 14.43 11.24 18.72
N GLY A 290 13.26 11.09 18.09
CA GLY A 290 12.74 9.82 17.57
C GLY A 290 13.45 9.33 16.31
N ASN A 291 13.82 10.24 15.39
CA ASN A 291 14.60 10.07 14.14
C ASN A 291 14.23 8.90 13.22
N LEU A 292 13.13 8.20 13.47
CA LEU A 292 12.84 6.92 12.85
C LEU A 292 11.44 6.88 12.23
N ALA A 293 10.52 7.76 12.59
CA ALA A 293 9.17 7.78 12.00
C ALA A 293 9.11 8.66 10.75
N VAL A 294 8.11 8.41 9.91
CA VAL A 294 7.85 9.27 8.75
C VAL A 294 7.48 10.68 9.19
N MET A 295 6.74 10.82 10.30
CA MET A 295 6.37 12.10 10.88
C MET A 295 7.54 12.85 11.56
N ASN A 296 8.80 12.43 11.35
CA ASN A 296 9.94 13.22 11.83
C ASN A 296 10.07 14.51 11.01
N PRO A 297 10.32 15.67 11.65
CA PRO A 297 10.53 16.92 10.92
C PRO A 297 11.79 16.90 10.05
N ILE A 298 12.77 16.05 10.32
CA ILE A 298 14.04 16.00 9.58
C ILE A 298 13.95 14.97 8.45
N TYR A 299 14.33 15.37 7.24
CA TYR A 299 14.29 14.49 6.08
C TYR A 299 15.28 13.34 6.22
N ASN A 300 14.75 12.11 6.29
CA ASN A 300 15.53 10.89 6.39
C ASN A 300 15.34 10.00 5.14
N PRO A 301 16.27 10.05 4.17
CA PRO A 301 16.16 9.29 2.92
C PRO A 301 16.30 7.76 3.10
N SER A 302 16.60 7.28 4.31
CA SER A 302 16.62 5.85 4.62
C SER A 302 15.24 5.28 4.95
N LEU A 303 14.24 6.15 5.14
CA LEU A 303 12.86 5.72 5.35
C LEU A 303 12.24 5.22 4.05
N ALA A 304 11.61 4.06 4.15
CA ALA A 304 10.91 3.39 3.07
C ALA A 304 9.61 2.73 3.58
N ALA A 305 9.13 3.20 4.75
CA ALA A 305 8.37 2.55 5.82
C ALA A 305 7.52 3.54 6.63
N LEU A 306 6.18 3.47 6.68
CA LEU A 306 5.42 3.96 7.83
C LEU A 306 5.90 3.10 8.99
N ARG A 307 6.30 3.73 10.08
CA ARG A 307 6.80 3.04 11.27
C ARG A 307 5.66 2.79 12.25
N PRO A 308 5.91 1.94 13.27
CA PRO A 308 4.93 1.69 14.31
C PRO A 308 4.39 2.99 14.94
N ASP A 309 5.21 4.03 15.07
CA ASP A 309 4.75 5.32 15.59
C ASP A 309 3.68 5.97 14.69
N ASP A 310 3.99 6.15 13.41
CA ASP A 310 3.07 6.68 12.39
C ASP A 310 1.74 5.92 12.36
N ILE A 311 1.82 4.58 12.34
CA ILE A 311 0.66 3.69 12.28
C ILE A 311 -0.19 3.82 13.55
N ASN A 312 0.45 3.82 14.72
CA ASN A 312 -0.27 3.94 16.00
C ASN A 312 -0.97 5.29 16.11
N GLY A 313 -0.34 6.37 15.63
CA GLY A 313 -0.96 7.68 15.53
C GLY A 313 -2.23 7.66 14.69
N ALA A 314 -2.12 7.18 13.45
CA ALA A 314 -3.26 7.14 12.54
C ALA A 314 -4.39 6.21 13.04
N VAL A 315 -4.05 5.04 13.59
CA VAL A 315 -5.01 4.12 14.21
C VAL A 315 -5.68 4.74 15.43
N SER A 316 -4.98 5.56 16.21
CA SER A 316 -5.62 6.26 17.34
C SER A 316 -6.72 7.21 16.85
N ILE A 317 -6.54 7.87 15.70
CA ILE A 317 -7.50 8.81 15.14
C ILE A 317 -8.67 8.09 14.48
N TYR A 318 -8.38 7.13 13.60
CA TYR A 318 -9.37 6.55 12.70
C TYR A 318 -9.83 5.14 13.08
N GLY A 319 -9.17 4.51 14.05
CA GLY A 319 -9.36 3.11 14.39
C GLY A 319 -8.53 2.21 13.47
N THR A 320 -8.40 0.94 13.86
CA THR A 320 -7.78 -0.06 12.99
C THR A 320 -8.55 -0.11 11.69
N GLY A 321 -7.85 -0.10 10.55
CA GLY A 321 -8.48 -0.38 9.26
C GLY A 321 -9.40 -1.59 9.41
N SER A 322 -10.65 -1.47 8.95
CA SER A 322 -11.49 -2.66 8.79
C SER A 322 -10.64 -3.65 8.03
N GLY A 323 -10.40 -4.86 8.55
CA GLY A 323 -9.48 -5.85 7.95
C GLY A 323 -9.78 -6.29 6.51
N ILE A 324 -10.61 -5.55 5.77
CA ILE A 324 -10.48 -5.34 4.34
C ILE A 324 -9.16 -4.59 4.11
N ALA A 325 -8.05 -5.32 4.16
CA ALA A 325 -6.89 -4.94 3.40
C ALA A 325 -7.37 -4.80 1.94
N VAL A 326 -7.66 -3.57 1.50
CA VAL A 326 -7.31 -3.23 0.13
C VAL A 326 -5.81 -3.46 0.11
N SER A 327 -5.41 -4.63 -0.41
CA SER A 327 -4.02 -4.88 -0.78
C SER A 327 -3.53 -3.60 -1.44
N PRO A 328 -2.34 -3.04 -1.10
CA PRO A 328 -1.85 -1.78 -1.67
C PRO A 328 -1.65 -1.98 -3.17
N CYS A 329 -2.75 -1.84 -3.89
CA CYS A 329 -2.88 -2.07 -5.31
C CYS A 329 -2.75 -0.70 -5.93
N ILE A 330 -1.58 -0.42 -6.49
CA ILE A 330 -1.43 0.68 -7.42
C ILE A 330 -1.69 0.08 -8.80
N PRO A 331 -2.87 0.32 -9.40
CA PRO A 331 -3.20 -0.31 -10.66
C PRO A 331 -2.35 0.28 -11.79
N ILE A 332 -1.60 -0.57 -12.49
CA ILE A 332 -1.06 -0.23 -13.82
C ILE A 332 -2.10 -0.49 -14.92
N PHE A 333 -3.17 -1.21 -14.57
CA PHE A 333 -4.37 -1.46 -15.37
C PHE A 333 -5.54 -1.64 -14.40
N SER A 334 -6.69 -1.04 -14.71
CA SER A 334 -7.94 -1.21 -13.95
C SER A 334 -9.11 -1.10 -14.92
N ASP A 335 -10.10 -1.96 -14.75
CA ASP A 335 -11.37 -1.89 -15.48
C ASP A 335 -12.48 -2.49 -14.60
N ASP A 336 -13.56 -1.74 -14.45
CA ASP A 336 -14.75 -2.03 -13.67
C ASP A 336 -15.97 -2.40 -14.56
N HIS A 337 -15.82 -2.36 -15.89
CA HIS A 337 -16.84 -2.60 -16.93
C HIS A 337 -17.77 -1.41 -17.21
N GLU A 338 -17.72 -0.31 -16.46
CA GLU A 338 -18.60 0.86 -16.64
C GLU A 338 -18.50 1.48 -18.04
N ASP A 339 -17.32 1.36 -18.66
CA ASP A 339 -17.04 1.81 -20.03
C ASP A 339 -17.23 0.70 -21.09
N GLY A 340 -17.82 -0.43 -20.70
CA GLY A 340 -18.17 -1.55 -21.57
C GLY A 340 -17.00 -2.49 -21.88
N PHE A 341 -16.80 -2.80 -23.17
CA PHE A 341 -15.80 -3.78 -23.63
C PHE A 341 -14.59 -3.12 -24.32
N ALA A 342 -14.32 -1.84 -24.05
CA ALA A 342 -13.26 -1.10 -24.75
C ALA A 342 -11.89 -1.81 -24.66
N ASP A 343 -11.57 -2.35 -23.48
CA ASP A 343 -10.36 -3.10 -23.20
C ASP A 343 -10.54 -4.62 -23.20
N TRP A 344 -11.66 -5.12 -23.73
CA TRP A 344 -12.01 -6.53 -23.61
C TRP A 344 -12.51 -7.16 -24.91
N GLU A 345 -11.99 -8.34 -25.21
CA GLU A 345 -12.36 -9.15 -26.36
C GLU A 345 -13.11 -10.41 -25.87
N VAL A 346 -14.37 -10.54 -26.29
CA VAL A 346 -15.18 -11.74 -26.05
C VAL A 346 -15.03 -12.72 -27.20
N THR A 347 -14.60 -13.95 -26.89
CA THR A 347 -14.44 -15.03 -27.89
C THR A 347 -14.83 -16.38 -27.31
N ASN A 348 -14.88 -17.40 -28.16
CA ASN A 348 -15.28 -18.74 -27.81
C ASN A 348 -14.34 -19.80 -28.39
N GLY A 349 -14.10 -20.86 -27.63
CA GLY A 349 -13.39 -22.05 -28.10
C GLY A 349 -14.35 -23.08 -28.69
N SER A 350 -15.51 -23.26 -28.06
CA SER A 350 -16.59 -24.14 -28.50
C SER A 350 -17.93 -23.67 -27.92
N GLY A 351 -19.03 -24.13 -28.52
CA GLY A 351 -20.38 -23.73 -28.11
C GLY A 351 -20.74 -22.30 -28.52
N THR A 352 -21.88 -21.82 -27.98
CA THR A 352 -22.43 -20.48 -28.28
C THR A 352 -22.55 -19.57 -27.05
N ASN A 353 -22.18 -20.06 -25.86
CA ASN A 353 -22.21 -19.29 -24.62
C ASN A 353 -21.11 -18.25 -24.61
N SER A 354 -21.40 -16.96 -24.44
CA SER A 354 -20.37 -15.92 -24.46
C SER A 354 -20.47 -15.05 -23.20
N TRP A 355 -19.34 -14.45 -22.82
CA TRP A 355 -19.34 -13.39 -21.82
C TRP A 355 -20.18 -12.21 -22.32
N GLN A 356 -20.93 -11.60 -21.41
CA GLN A 356 -21.80 -10.46 -21.68
C GLN A 356 -21.69 -9.43 -20.57
N GLY A 357 -21.95 -8.17 -20.92
CA GLY A 357 -22.12 -7.11 -19.93
C GLY A 357 -23.51 -7.18 -19.33
N LYS A 358 -23.60 -7.10 -18.00
CA LYS A 358 -24.86 -6.93 -17.29
C LYS A 358 -25.00 -5.47 -16.85
N ASN A 359 -26.24 -5.02 -16.71
CA ASN A 359 -26.56 -3.69 -16.19
C ASN A 359 -27.83 -3.79 -15.32
N ASP A 360 -27.71 -4.38 -14.13
CA ASP A 360 -28.87 -4.67 -13.26
C ASP A 360 -28.63 -4.38 -11.77
N GLY A 361 -27.52 -3.74 -11.42
CA GLY A 361 -27.23 -3.30 -10.05
C GLY A 361 -26.68 -4.39 -9.12
N ASN A 362 -26.27 -5.53 -9.68
CA ASN A 362 -25.66 -6.63 -8.93
C ASN A 362 -24.11 -6.65 -9.05
N GLY A 363 -23.48 -5.54 -9.48
CA GLY A 363 -22.02 -5.41 -9.44
C GLY A 363 -21.47 -5.42 -8.00
N TYR A 364 -20.15 -5.59 -7.86
CA TYR A 364 -19.49 -5.84 -6.58
C TYR A 364 -19.70 -4.72 -5.53
N ASP A 365 -19.56 -3.46 -5.94
CA ASP A 365 -19.69 -2.28 -5.09
C ASP A 365 -21.09 -1.65 -5.13
N GLY A 366 -22.07 -2.37 -5.70
CA GLY A 366 -23.38 -1.84 -6.04
C GLY A 366 -23.41 -1.09 -7.37
N SER A 367 -22.33 -1.16 -8.16
CA SER A 367 -22.30 -0.70 -9.54
C SER A 367 -23.41 -1.36 -10.37
N SER A 368 -23.78 -0.64 -11.41
CA SER A 368 -24.79 -1.14 -12.33
C SER A 368 -24.23 -2.23 -13.23
N GLN A 369 -22.94 -2.21 -13.57
CA GLN A 369 -22.35 -3.02 -14.64
C GLN A 369 -21.31 -4.03 -14.14
N TYR A 370 -21.25 -5.21 -14.79
CA TYR A 370 -20.24 -6.24 -14.55
C TYR A 370 -20.18 -7.23 -15.73
N TRP A 371 -19.08 -8.00 -15.85
CA TRP A 371 -18.98 -9.08 -16.83
C TRP A 371 -19.60 -10.36 -16.29
N PHE A 372 -20.33 -11.08 -17.15
CA PHE A 372 -21.02 -12.31 -16.77
C PHE A 372 -20.95 -13.37 -17.87
N ALA A 373 -20.62 -14.60 -17.50
CA ALA A 373 -20.82 -15.80 -18.32
C ALA A 373 -21.90 -16.68 -17.67
N ALA A 374 -22.88 -17.12 -18.45
CA ALA A 374 -23.97 -17.95 -17.93
C ALA A 374 -23.52 -19.40 -17.76
N ASP A 375 -23.95 -20.08 -16.70
CA ASP A 375 -23.83 -21.53 -16.62
C ASP A 375 -24.90 -22.17 -17.51
N ILE A 376 -24.51 -23.03 -18.45
CA ILE A 376 -25.45 -23.60 -19.43
C ILE A 376 -25.35 -25.12 -19.50
N ILE A 377 -26.43 -25.76 -19.95
CA ILE A 377 -26.60 -27.22 -19.97
C ILE A 377 -25.80 -27.97 -21.06
N THR A 378 -25.03 -27.27 -21.89
CA THR A 378 -24.29 -27.88 -22.99
C THR A 378 -22.83 -27.51 -22.92
N VAL A 379 -21.98 -28.42 -23.37
CA VAL A 379 -20.53 -28.21 -23.44
C VAL A 379 -20.20 -26.88 -24.14
N SER A 380 -19.52 -25.98 -23.42
CA SER A 380 -19.15 -24.67 -23.94
C SER A 380 -17.81 -24.19 -23.39
N ASP A 381 -17.13 -23.34 -24.14
CA ASP A 381 -15.85 -22.75 -23.76
C ASP A 381 -15.81 -21.27 -24.14
N SER A 382 -15.91 -20.40 -23.13
CA SER A 382 -16.12 -18.96 -23.31
C SER A 382 -14.99 -18.15 -22.70
N TYR A 383 -14.58 -17.08 -23.39
CA TYR A 383 -13.40 -16.30 -23.06
C TYR A 383 -13.71 -14.80 -22.99
N LEU A 384 -13.26 -14.17 -21.90
CA LEU A 384 -13.15 -12.73 -21.75
C LEU A 384 -11.66 -12.39 -21.66
N ARG A 385 -11.12 -11.68 -22.65
CA ARG A 385 -9.67 -11.42 -22.79
C ARG A 385 -9.39 -9.93 -22.74
N SER A 386 -8.47 -9.51 -21.88
CA SER A 386 -8.06 -8.10 -21.83
C SER A 386 -7.35 -7.68 -23.13
N SER A 387 -7.21 -6.38 -23.35
CA SER A 387 -6.23 -5.78 -24.24
C SER A 387 -4.80 -6.09 -23.74
N THR A 388 -3.78 -5.79 -24.55
CA THR A 388 -2.39 -6.01 -24.14
C THR A 388 -1.98 -4.99 -23.09
N ILE A 389 -1.59 -5.48 -21.92
CA ILE A 389 -1.08 -4.70 -20.79
C ILE A 389 0.45 -4.80 -20.80
N ASN A 390 1.15 -3.70 -20.57
CA ASN A 390 2.61 -3.69 -20.52
C ASN A 390 3.08 -3.79 -19.07
N ALA A 391 3.89 -4.80 -18.75
CA ALA A 391 4.54 -4.93 -17.45
C ALA A 391 5.67 -3.90 -17.34
N THR A 392 5.38 -2.72 -16.81
CA THR A 392 6.38 -1.65 -16.62
C THR A 392 7.15 -1.78 -15.31
N LEU A 393 6.61 -2.54 -14.35
CA LEU A 393 7.14 -2.71 -12.99
C LEU A 393 7.25 -4.20 -12.61
N PRO A 394 8.18 -4.58 -11.71
CA PRO A 394 8.23 -5.93 -11.17
C PRO A 394 7.16 -6.15 -10.10
N GLY A 395 7.01 -7.40 -9.65
CA GLY A 395 6.15 -7.73 -8.49
C GLY A 395 4.67 -7.46 -8.73
N LEU A 396 4.20 -7.66 -9.97
CA LEU A 396 2.81 -7.44 -10.32
C LEU A 396 1.93 -8.56 -9.78
N PHE A 397 0.71 -8.21 -9.41
CA PHE A 397 -0.33 -9.14 -9.04
C PHE A 397 -1.65 -8.73 -9.70
N LEU A 398 -2.48 -9.72 -10.03
CA LEU A 398 -3.85 -9.52 -10.49
C LEU A 398 -4.78 -9.54 -9.28
N GLN A 399 -5.64 -8.54 -9.14
CA GLN A 399 -6.75 -8.48 -8.20
C GLN A 399 -8.04 -8.42 -9.02
N PHE A 400 -9.06 -9.17 -8.60
CA PHE A 400 -10.39 -9.09 -9.20
C PHE A 400 -11.45 -9.53 -8.21
N PHE A 401 -12.66 -9.02 -8.40
CA PHE A 401 -13.82 -9.39 -7.60
C PHE A 401 -14.75 -10.23 -8.44
N HIS A 402 -15.22 -11.33 -7.89
CA HIS A 402 -16.06 -12.25 -8.66
C HIS A 402 -17.03 -13.02 -7.78
N ALA A 403 -18.17 -13.36 -8.36
CA ALA A 403 -19.16 -14.25 -7.76
C ALA A 403 -19.42 -15.39 -8.74
N TYR A 404 -19.51 -16.62 -8.27
CA TYR A 404 -19.78 -17.76 -9.13
C TYR A 404 -20.75 -18.72 -8.47
N ASN A 405 -21.68 -19.24 -9.26
CA ASN A 405 -22.57 -20.32 -8.90
C ASN A 405 -22.64 -21.23 -10.13
N LEU A 406 -21.71 -22.18 -10.16
CA LEU A 406 -21.41 -23.11 -11.25
C LEU A 406 -21.70 -24.55 -10.81
N GLU A 407 -21.99 -25.43 -11.76
CA GLU A 407 -22.28 -26.83 -11.44
C GLU A 407 -21.12 -27.54 -10.75
N ALA A 408 -21.40 -28.13 -9.59
CA ALA A 408 -20.44 -28.90 -8.83
C ALA A 408 -21.12 -29.92 -7.93
N GLU A 409 -20.36 -30.95 -7.54
CA GLU A 409 -20.73 -31.79 -6.41
C GLU A 409 -20.42 -31.09 -5.08
N SER A 410 -21.03 -31.60 -4.00
CA SER A 410 -20.79 -31.14 -2.63
C SER A 410 -19.37 -31.37 -2.10
N ASN A 411 -18.50 -32.09 -2.84
CA ASN A 411 -17.13 -32.43 -2.46
C ASN A 411 -16.08 -31.56 -3.20
N SER A 412 -14.84 -32.03 -3.38
CA SER A 412 -13.77 -31.32 -4.11
C SER A 412 -13.90 -31.33 -5.64
N THR A 413 -15.04 -31.78 -6.19
CA THR A 413 -15.26 -31.98 -7.63
C THR A 413 -16.23 -30.96 -8.19
N GLY A 414 -15.82 -30.28 -9.27
CA GLY A 414 -16.66 -29.43 -10.10
C GLY A 414 -17.02 -30.10 -11.42
N TYR A 415 -18.11 -29.68 -12.04
CA TYR A 415 -18.54 -30.11 -13.38
C TYR A 415 -18.30 -28.97 -14.37
N ASP A 416 -18.81 -27.80 -14.01
CA ASP A 416 -18.55 -26.53 -14.65
C ASP A 416 -17.50 -25.74 -13.88
N GLY A 417 -16.73 -24.90 -14.58
CA GLY A 417 -15.62 -24.21 -13.94
C GLY A 417 -15.11 -22.95 -14.62
N GLY A 418 -14.54 -22.09 -13.78
CA GLY A 418 -13.86 -20.87 -14.16
C GLY A 418 -12.36 -20.94 -13.91
N VAL A 419 -11.54 -20.58 -14.90
CA VAL A 419 -10.09 -20.43 -14.76
C VAL A 419 -9.61 -19.05 -15.22
N VAL A 420 -8.49 -18.61 -14.66
CA VAL A 420 -7.75 -17.42 -15.07
C VAL A 420 -6.50 -17.86 -15.82
N GLU A 421 -6.29 -17.30 -17.00
CA GLU A 421 -5.17 -17.62 -17.88
C GLU A 421 -4.42 -16.34 -18.28
N ILE A 422 -3.15 -16.48 -18.61
CA ILE A 422 -2.26 -15.39 -19.03
C ILE A 422 -1.60 -15.74 -20.37
N SER A 423 -1.44 -14.75 -21.24
CA SER A 423 -0.63 -14.82 -22.46
C SER A 423 0.48 -13.78 -22.38
N ILE A 424 1.71 -14.17 -22.68
CA ILE A 424 2.89 -13.31 -22.55
C ILE A 424 3.54 -13.14 -23.93
N ASN A 425 3.84 -11.91 -24.31
CA ASN A 425 4.45 -11.49 -25.57
C ASN A 425 3.76 -12.07 -26.82
N GLY A 426 2.42 -12.14 -26.79
CA GLY A 426 1.61 -12.70 -27.86
C GLY A 426 1.63 -14.24 -27.96
N GLY A 427 2.17 -14.92 -26.96
CA GLY A 427 2.18 -16.39 -26.86
C GLY A 427 0.79 -17.00 -26.62
N ALA A 428 0.72 -18.33 -26.57
CA ALA A 428 -0.51 -19.03 -26.22
C ALA A 428 -0.91 -18.74 -24.75
N PHE A 429 -2.22 -18.71 -24.49
CA PHE A 429 -2.73 -18.59 -23.12
C PHE A 429 -2.44 -19.87 -22.33
N SER A 430 -1.90 -19.69 -21.12
CA SER A 430 -1.69 -20.75 -20.12
C SER A 430 -2.36 -20.38 -18.81
N ASP A 431 -2.75 -21.38 -18.01
CA ASP A 431 -3.31 -21.16 -16.66
C ASP A 431 -2.33 -20.39 -15.78
N VAL A 432 -2.83 -19.45 -14.97
CA VAL A 432 -1.98 -18.69 -14.04
C VAL A 432 -1.38 -19.56 -12.93
N GLY A 433 -1.90 -20.77 -12.72
CA GLY A 433 -1.43 -21.74 -11.76
C GLY A 433 -2.10 -21.56 -10.39
N ALA A 434 -2.71 -22.63 -9.88
CA ALA A 434 -3.38 -22.62 -8.57
C ALA A 434 -2.49 -22.14 -7.42
N ALA A 435 -1.18 -22.42 -7.48
CA ALA A 435 -0.21 -22.04 -6.45
C ALA A 435 0.11 -20.53 -6.42
N ASN A 436 -0.21 -19.80 -7.50
CA ASN A 436 0.03 -18.36 -7.58
C ASN A 436 -1.13 -17.55 -6.97
N PHE A 437 -2.26 -18.17 -6.63
CA PHE A 437 -3.31 -17.49 -5.88
C PHE A 437 -2.89 -17.28 -4.43
N THR A 438 -2.75 -16.02 -4.01
CA THR A 438 -2.44 -15.65 -2.62
C THR A 438 -3.69 -15.36 -1.80
N LYS A 439 -4.84 -15.16 -2.46
CA LYS A 439 -6.16 -15.01 -1.85
C LYS A 439 -7.23 -15.67 -2.71
N ASN A 440 -8.11 -16.46 -2.07
CA ASN A 440 -9.29 -17.10 -2.68
C ASN A 440 -9.01 -17.72 -4.06
N GLY A 441 -8.12 -18.71 -4.11
CA GLY A 441 -7.80 -19.43 -5.35
C GLY A 441 -8.81 -20.52 -5.72
N TYR A 442 -8.47 -21.29 -6.75
CA TYR A 442 -9.28 -22.42 -7.21
C TYR A 442 -9.64 -23.38 -6.07
N ASN A 443 -10.92 -23.75 -6.00
CA ASN A 443 -11.48 -24.47 -4.87
C ASN A 443 -11.85 -25.92 -5.18
N LYS A 444 -11.91 -26.30 -6.46
CA LYS A 444 -12.28 -27.66 -6.90
C LYS A 444 -11.47 -28.09 -8.13
N THR A 445 -11.48 -29.39 -8.40
CA THR A 445 -10.97 -29.95 -9.65
C THR A 445 -12.14 -30.33 -10.54
N ILE A 446 -12.08 -29.95 -11.81
CA ILE A 446 -13.13 -30.28 -12.77
C ILE A 446 -13.10 -31.75 -13.14
N SER A 447 -14.28 -32.38 -13.14
CA SER A 447 -14.45 -33.78 -13.48
C SER A 447 -13.85 -34.10 -14.85
N PRO A 448 -13.14 -35.23 -15.00
CA PRO A 448 -12.70 -35.69 -16.32
C PRO A 448 -13.84 -36.29 -17.15
N SER A 449 -15.02 -36.44 -16.56
CA SER A 449 -16.22 -36.95 -17.22
C SER A 449 -17.05 -35.78 -17.78
N PHE A 450 -18.09 -36.09 -18.56
CA PHE A 450 -19.10 -35.12 -19.04
C PHE A 450 -18.64 -34.05 -20.05
N GLY A 451 -17.35 -34.02 -20.40
CA GLY A 451 -16.86 -33.32 -21.59
C GLY A 451 -16.47 -31.86 -21.39
N SER A 452 -16.33 -31.40 -20.14
CA SER A 452 -15.82 -30.06 -19.84
C SER A 452 -14.49 -29.75 -20.56
N PRO A 453 -14.36 -28.62 -21.26
CA PRO A 453 -13.12 -28.19 -21.93
C PRO A 453 -11.91 -27.97 -21.00
N ILE A 454 -12.13 -27.94 -19.68
CA ILE A 454 -11.09 -27.84 -18.65
C ILE A 454 -11.07 -29.06 -17.71
N ALA A 455 -11.60 -30.20 -18.18
CA ALA A 455 -11.56 -31.48 -17.50
C ALA A 455 -10.20 -31.78 -16.83
N GLY A 456 -10.23 -32.13 -15.55
CA GLY A 456 -9.06 -32.46 -14.73
C GLY A 456 -8.26 -31.26 -14.22
N LYS A 457 -8.61 -30.02 -14.57
CA LYS A 457 -7.93 -28.83 -14.06
C LYS A 457 -8.52 -28.35 -12.73
N PRO A 458 -7.69 -27.79 -11.82
CA PRO A 458 -8.18 -26.95 -10.75
C PRO A 458 -8.91 -25.72 -11.32
N ALA A 459 -10.05 -25.35 -10.74
CA ALA A 459 -10.87 -24.22 -11.18
C ALA A 459 -11.71 -23.66 -10.02
N PHE A 460 -12.30 -22.50 -10.25
CA PHE A 460 -13.45 -22.01 -9.48
C PHE A 460 -14.69 -22.80 -9.89
N SER A 461 -15.38 -23.40 -8.92
CA SER A 461 -16.61 -24.15 -9.18
C SER A 461 -17.48 -24.27 -7.92
N GLY A 462 -18.77 -24.56 -8.08
CA GLY A 462 -19.77 -24.49 -7.00
C GLY A 462 -20.25 -23.07 -6.77
N ASN A 463 -20.67 -22.75 -5.54
CA ASN A 463 -21.27 -21.46 -5.20
C ASN A 463 -20.40 -20.68 -4.20
N SER A 464 -19.97 -19.47 -4.57
CA SER A 464 -19.21 -18.55 -3.71
C SER A 464 -20.08 -17.82 -2.67
N GLY A 465 -21.40 -17.85 -2.83
CA GLY A 465 -22.39 -17.20 -1.97
C GLY A 465 -22.58 -15.72 -2.27
N SER A 466 -21.49 -14.97 -2.36
CA SER A 466 -21.44 -13.56 -2.78
C SER A 466 -20.20 -13.31 -3.63
N TYR A 467 -19.98 -12.05 -4.01
CA TYR A 467 -18.68 -11.63 -4.51
C TYR A 467 -17.60 -11.91 -3.46
N ILE A 468 -16.47 -12.41 -3.95
CA ILE A 468 -15.23 -12.59 -3.22
C ILE A 468 -14.10 -11.91 -3.98
N GLU A 469 -13.03 -11.59 -3.27
CA GLU A 469 -11.81 -11.03 -3.85
C GLU A 469 -10.78 -12.13 -4.07
N SER A 470 -10.25 -12.23 -5.29
CA SER A 470 -9.13 -13.13 -5.59
C SER A 470 -7.88 -12.34 -5.97
N ILE A 471 -6.73 -12.82 -5.47
CA ILE A 471 -5.42 -12.21 -5.77
C ILE A 471 -4.49 -13.29 -6.33
N VAL A 472 -3.86 -12.99 -7.47
CA VAL A 472 -2.88 -13.84 -8.15
C VAL A 472 -1.54 -13.12 -8.22
N ASP A 473 -0.50 -13.71 -7.63
CA ASP A 473 0.87 -13.25 -7.80
C ASP A 473 1.37 -13.58 -9.22
N LEU A 474 1.68 -12.55 -10.01
CA LEU A 474 2.18 -12.70 -11.37
C LEU A 474 3.70 -12.57 -11.44
N SER A 475 4.38 -12.31 -10.32
CA SER A 475 5.82 -12.00 -10.28
C SER A 475 6.72 -13.12 -10.83
N SER A 476 6.26 -14.37 -10.73
CA SER A 476 6.96 -15.53 -11.30
C SER A 476 6.62 -15.79 -12.77
N LEU A 477 5.58 -15.16 -13.29
CA LEU A 477 5.04 -15.38 -14.64
C LEU A 477 5.52 -14.31 -15.62
N ILE A 478 5.58 -13.04 -15.21
CA ILE A 478 5.91 -11.90 -16.07
C ILE A 478 7.09 -11.10 -15.53
N SER A 479 7.89 -10.55 -16.44
CA SER A 479 9.02 -9.67 -16.14
C SER A 479 8.80 -8.25 -16.67
N PRO A 480 9.44 -7.22 -16.09
CA PRO A 480 9.42 -5.87 -16.65
C PRO A 480 9.86 -5.87 -18.13
N GLY A 481 9.06 -5.25 -18.98
CA GLY A 481 9.23 -5.21 -20.44
C GLY A 481 8.34 -6.18 -21.21
N ASP A 482 7.71 -7.14 -20.54
CA ASP A 482 6.76 -8.05 -21.19
C ASP A 482 5.42 -7.34 -21.51
N GLY A 483 4.86 -7.61 -22.67
CA GLY A 483 3.45 -7.32 -22.96
C GLY A 483 2.61 -8.56 -22.68
N PHE A 484 1.58 -8.49 -21.84
CA PHE A 484 0.77 -9.64 -21.45
C PHE A 484 -0.74 -9.36 -21.55
N ARG A 485 -1.55 -10.43 -21.56
CA ARG A 485 -3.02 -10.37 -21.56
C ARG A 485 -3.56 -11.32 -20.50
N ILE A 486 -4.63 -10.93 -19.81
CA ILE A 486 -5.37 -11.79 -18.89
C ILE A 486 -6.62 -12.32 -19.60
N ARG A 487 -7.00 -13.56 -19.27
CA ARG A 487 -8.23 -14.19 -19.75
C ARG A 487 -8.98 -14.84 -18.59
N PHE A 488 -10.26 -14.47 -18.45
CA PHE A 488 -11.22 -15.26 -17.70
C PHE A 488 -11.88 -16.24 -18.65
N ARG A 489 -11.85 -17.53 -18.28
CA ARG A 489 -12.37 -18.63 -19.10
C ARG A 489 -13.38 -19.43 -18.30
N GLN A 490 -14.64 -19.40 -18.72
CA GLN A 490 -15.66 -20.29 -18.18
C GLN A 490 -15.90 -21.44 -19.15
N ALA A 491 -15.90 -22.64 -18.62
CA ALA A 491 -16.13 -23.87 -19.35
C ALA A 491 -17.27 -24.66 -18.71
N ASN A 492 -18.21 -25.10 -19.54
CA ASN A 492 -19.36 -25.91 -19.16
C ASN A 492 -19.24 -27.32 -19.71
N ASP A 493 -19.78 -28.30 -19.00
CA ASP A 493 -19.91 -29.68 -19.41
C ASP A 493 -21.29 -30.00 -20.01
N ASP A 494 -21.61 -31.29 -20.19
CA ASP A 494 -22.91 -31.73 -20.69
C ASP A 494 -23.85 -32.07 -19.53
N GLY A 495 -24.85 -31.21 -19.32
CA GLY A 495 -25.72 -31.26 -18.16
C GLY A 495 -25.65 -29.96 -17.36
N ASN A 496 -26.69 -29.69 -16.58
CA ASN A 496 -26.60 -28.75 -15.46
C ASN A 496 -27.76 -28.93 -14.47
N SER A 497 -27.56 -28.51 -13.22
CA SER A 497 -28.64 -28.19 -12.29
C SER A 497 -29.44 -26.97 -12.75
N THR A 498 -30.73 -26.90 -12.42
CA THR A 498 -31.58 -25.73 -12.74
C THR A 498 -31.38 -24.54 -11.80
N THR A 499 -30.48 -24.63 -10.82
CA THR A 499 -30.31 -23.63 -9.74
C THR A 499 -28.99 -22.87 -9.80
N VAL A 500 -28.12 -23.19 -10.76
CA VAL A 500 -26.88 -22.46 -10.99
C VAL A 500 -27.14 -21.25 -11.89
N THR A 501 -26.23 -20.28 -11.87
CA THR A 501 -26.42 -19.03 -12.62
C THR A 501 -25.27 -18.78 -13.58
N GLY A 502 -24.03 -18.95 -13.14
CA GLY A 502 -22.84 -18.60 -13.93
C GLY A 502 -21.76 -17.91 -13.11
N TRP A 503 -20.88 -17.21 -13.80
CA TRP A 503 -19.74 -16.51 -13.23
C TRP A 503 -19.80 -15.01 -13.57
N SER A 504 -19.90 -14.18 -12.54
CA SER A 504 -19.75 -12.74 -12.59
C SER A 504 -18.32 -12.33 -12.24
N VAL A 505 -17.72 -11.43 -13.00
CA VAL A 505 -16.40 -10.81 -12.73
C VAL A 505 -16.57 -9.30 -12.80
N ASP A 506 -15.88 -8.60 -11.90
CA ASP A 506 -15.94 -7.16 -11.71
C ASP A 506 -14.63 -6.63 -11.11
N ASP A 507 -14.39 -5.33 -11.19
CA ASP A 507 -13.25 -4.62 -10.57
C ASP A 507 -11.90 -5.32 -10.83
N VAL A 508 -11.53 -5.49 -12.11
CA VAL A 508 -10.29 -6.19 -12.51
C VAL A 508 -9.12 -5.22 -12.51
N ARG A 509 -8.06 -5.54 -11.76
CA ARG A 509 -6.89 -4.68 -11.58
C ARG A 509 -5.60 -5.47 -11.74
N ILE A 510 -4.66 -4.95 -12.53
CA ILE A 510 -3.25 -5.35 -12.42
C ILE A 510 -2.56 -4.32 -11.55
N CYS A 511 -2.10 -4.80 -10.42
CA CYS A 511 -1.50 -4.01 -9.39
C CYS A 511 -0.01 -4.27 -9.34
N THR A 512 0.77 -3.27 -8.95
CA THR A 512 2.08 -3.51 -8.36
C THR A 512 1.98 -3.33 -6.85
N VAL A 513 2.77 -4.10 -6.11
CA VAL A 513 3.27 -3.63 -4.82
C VAL A 513 4.51 -2.78 -5.09
N LEU A 514 4.33 -1.49 -5.37
CA LEU A 514 5.45 -0.57 -5.44
C LEU A 514 6.01 -0.49 -4.03
N LYS A 515 7.16 -1.16 -3.77
CA LYS A 515 7.74 -1.42 -2.45
C LYS A 515 6.65 -1.29 -1.40
N ALA A 516 5.82 -2.32 -1.22
CA ALA A 516 4.93 -2.30 -0.08
C ALA A 516 5.81 -1.90 1.10
N TYR A 517 5.46 -0.75 1.66
CA TYR A 517 5.73 -0.34 3.01
C TYR A 517 5.11 -1.45 3.85
N MET A 518 5.68 -2.66 3.80
CA MET A 518 5.16 -3.83 4.45
C MET A 518 5.32 -3.49 5.92
N PRO A 519 4.25 -3.57 6.73
CA PRO A 519 4.48 -3.83 8.12
C PRO A 519 5.27 -5.13 8.12
N VAL A 520 6.53 -5.05 8.53
CA VAL A 520 7.37 -6.21 8.80
C VAL A 520 6.68 -6.93 9.97
N ILE A 521 5.64 -7.68 9.67
CA ILE A 521 5.09 -8.70 10.54
C ILE A 521 5.90 -9.94 10.17
N LEU A 522 7.12 -9.99 10.70
CA LEU A 522 7.86 -11.24 10.78
C LEU A 522 6.99 -12.18 11.64
N LYS A 523 6.52 -13.27 11.01
CA LYS A 523 5.87 -14.38 11.71
C LYS A 523 6.90 -15.24 12.40
#